data_AF-A0A382G9Z6-F1
#
_entry.id   AF-A0A382G9Z6-F1
#
_cell.length_a   1.000
_cell.length_b   1.000
_cell.length_c   1.000
_cell.angle_alpha   90.00
_cell.angle_beta   90.00
_cell.angle_gamma   90.00
#
_symmetry.space_group_name_H-M   'P 1'
#
loop_
_entity.id
_entity.type
_entity.pdbx_description
1 polymer ?
#
loop_
_entity_poly.entity_id
_entity_poly.type
_entity_poly.pdbx_seq_one_letter_code
_entity_poly.pdbx_strand_id
1 'polypeptide(L)'
;HVDYFDGGSWSDGFSDGRFSARQRTYEHKRFSGLYYTPQMIVNGKHQTLGHNRANAFNAIDHSLKLSAKVAVSVRQVKKEDGSIAVNACTLGKFENAALCVALVENGINRRITGGENKGRVLSMDNVVLDFKCIELAGLTGHEFSFDLKKATGKKQRNLSAVAFVQRTDNMDVLGAQATRIHWQTREEENPEPDTKPERIADDT
;
A
#
# COMPACT_ATOMS: atom_id res chain seq x y z
N HIS A 1 9.10 -2.75 -4.56
CA HIS A 1 10.01 -3.86 -4.92
C HIS A 1 11.39 -3.61 -4.34
N VAL A 2 12.21 -4.65 -4.18
CA VAL A 2 13.61 -4.46 -3.80
C VAL A 2 14.38 -3.74 -4.91
N ASP A 3 15.42 -3.00 -4.55
CA ASP A 3 16.23 -2.17 -5.47
C ASP A 3 17.56 -2.81 -5.87
N TYR A 4 17.99 -3.91 -5.24
CA TYR A 4 19.30 -4.51 -5.52
C TYR A 4 19.40 -5.27 -6.86
N PHE A 5 18.33 -5.25 -7.67
CA PHE A 5 18.37 -5.65 -9.09
C PHE A 5 18.48 -4.47 -10.05
N ASP A 6 18.35 -3.23 -9.56
CA ASP A 6 18.48 -2.05 -10.40
C ASP A 6 19.94 -1.88 -10.82
N GLY A 7 20.18 -1.64 -12.11
CA GLY A 7 21.53 -1.41 -12.61
C GLY A 7 21.63 -1.26 -14.12
N GLY A 8 22.69 -0.55 -14.55
CA GLY A 8 23.16 -0.46 -15.94
C GLY A 8 22.13 0.01 -16.96
N SER A 9 21.29 -0.92 -17.44
CA SER A 9 20.33 -0.71 -18.52
C SER A 9 18.87 -0.80 -18.10
N TRP A 10 18.59 -1.07 -16.83
CA TRP A 10 17.22 -1.21 -16.33
C TRP A 10 17.10 -0.92 -14.84
N SER A 11 16.05 -0.18 -14.48
CA SER A 11 15.60 0.00 -13.10
C SER A 11 14.11 -0.24 -13.05
N ASP A 12 13.65 -0.89 -11.98
CA ASP A 12 12.22 -1.03 -11.75
C ASP A 12 11.63 0.32 -11.34
N GLY A 13 10.49 0.70 -11.92
CA GLY A 13 9.80 1.93 -11.48
C GLY A 13 9.13 1.80 -10.11
N PHE A 14 9.07 0.59 -9.56
CA PHE A 14 8.49 0.29 -8.25
C PHE A 14 9.55 -0.12 -7.21
N SER A 15 10.83 -0.14 -7.57
CA SER A 15 11.90 -0.36 -6.59
C SER A 15 12.06 0.85 -5.67
N ASP A 16 12.44 0.58 -4.43
CA ASP A 16 12.79 1.61 -3.46
C ASP A 16 13.71 0.98 -2.42
N GLY A 17 14.81 1.64 -2.07
CA GLY A 17 15.77 1.14 -1.08
C GLY A 17 15.16 0.89 0.30
N ARG A 18 14.05 1.56 0.65
CA ARG A 18 13.27 1.28 1.85
C ARG A 18 12.74 -0.16 1.87
N PHE A 19 12.39 -0.73 0.71
CA PHE A 19 11.88 -2.10 0.62
C PHE A 19 13.00 -3.15 0.75
N SER A 20 14.17 -2.89 0.18
CA SER A 20 15.37 -3.71 0.42
C SER A 20 15.82 -3.65 1.88
N ALA A 21 15.82 -2.46 2.49
CA ALA A 21 16.11 -2.29 3.90
C ALA A 21 15.12 -3.06 4.80
N ARG A 22 13.82 -3.03 4.45
CA ARG A 22 12.79 -3.81 5.15
C ARG A 22 13.04 -5.32 5.05
N GLN A 23 13.42 -5.83 3.88
CA GLN A 23 13.78 -7.24 3.72
C GLN A 23 14.98 -7.63 4.60
N ARG A 24 16.06 -6.84 4.55
CA ARG A 24 17.23 -7.04 5.41
C ARG A 24 16.88 -6.98 6.90
N THR A 25 15.93 -6.14 7.29
CA THR A 25 15.47 -6.02 8.68
C THR A 25 14.75 -7.29 9.14
N TYR A 26 13.90 -7.90 8.30
CA TYR A 26 13.32 -9.22 8.60
C TYR A 26 14.40 -10.26 8.81
N GLU A 27 15.37 -10.32 7.89
CA GLU A 27 16.44 -11.31 7.98
C GLU A 27 17.28 -11.16 9.25
N HIS A 28 17.65 -9.92 9.60
CA HIS A 28 18.44 -9.64 10.79
C HIS A 28 17.66 -9.90 12.09
N LYS A 29 16.39 -9.49 12.18
CA LYS A 29 15.62 -9.55 13.44
C LYS A 29 14.90 -10.88 13.66
N ARG A 30 14.68 -11.67 12.62
CA ARG A 30 13.78 -12.83 12.69
C ARG A 30 14.34 -14.13 12.12
N PHE A 31 15.21 -14.05 11.12
CA PHE A 31 15.61 -15.21 10.33
C PHE A 31 17.14 -15.38 10.29
N SER A 32 17.69 -15.87 9.18
CA SER A 32 19.08 -16.32 9.09
C SER A 32 20.06 -15.25 8.62
N GLY A 33 19.59 -14.03 8.33
CA GLY A 33 20.41 -12.99 7.71
C GLY A 33 20.48 -13.06 6.17
N LEU A 34 19.98 -14.14 5.56
CA LEU A 34 20.06 -14.37 4.11
C LEU A 34 18.78 -13.91 3.40
N TYR A 35 18.87 -12.80 2.68
CA TYR A 35 17.77 -12.31 1.84
C TYR A 35 17.89 -12.83 0.41
N TYR A 36 16.75 -13.15 -0.21
CA TYR A 36 16.66 -13.68 -1.57
C TYR A 36 15.35 -13.23 -2.23
N THR A 37 15.21 -13.45 -3.52
CA THR A 37 13.93 -13.29 -4.22
C THR A 37 13.65 -14.47 -5.17
N PRO A 38 12.37 -14.82 -5.40
CA PRO A 38 11.20 -14.30 -4.71
C PRO A 38 11.12 -14.87 -3.28
N GLN A 39 11.05 -13.99 -2.28
CA GLN A 39 10.85 -14.36 -0.88
C GLN A 39 9.45 -13.93 -0.46
N MET A 40 8.74 -14.82 0.23
CA MET A 40 7.47 -14.52 0.86
C MET A 40 7.60 -14.65 2.37
N ILE A 41 7.12 -13.65 3.11
CA ILE A 41 7.11 -13.63 4.57
C ILE A 41 5.66 -13.55 5.04
N VAL A 42 5.22 -14.53 5.83
CA VAL A 42 3.86 -14.62 6.36
C VAL A 42 3.84 -14.17 7.82
N ASN A 43 3.04 -13.13 8.09
CA ASN A 43 2.88 -12.50 9.42
C ASN A 43 4.18 -12.16 10.15
N GLY A 44 5.27 -11.95 9.41
CA GLY A 44 6.59 -11.71 9.97
C GLY A 44 7.19 -12.89 10.73
N LYS A 45 6.63 -14.09 10.61
CA LYS A 45 7.01 -15.27 11.42
C LYS A 45 7.56 -16.43 10.63
N HIS A 46 7.11 -16.57 9.39
CA HIS A 46 7.49 -17.66 8.52
C HIS A 46 7.98 -17.08 7.19
N GLN A 47 9.03 -17.65 6.63
CA GLN A 47 9.52 -17.29 5.30
C GLN A 47 9.61 -18.51 4.38
N THR A 48 9.37 -18.30 3.09
CA THR A 48 9.48 -19.34 2.06
C THR A 48 9.78 -18.74 0.69
N LEU A 49 10.15 -19.60 -0.27
CA LEU A 49 10.27 -19.22 -1.68
C LEU A 49 8.89 -18.86 -2.24
N GLY A 50 8.73 -17.61 -2.68
CA GLY A 50 7.45 -17.09 -3.15
C GLY A 50 6.90 -17.79 -4.40
N HIS A 51 7.75 -18.46 -5.19
CA HIS A 51 7.33 -19.25 -6.35
C HIS A 51 6.85 -20.67 -5.98
N ASN A 52 7.13 -21.16 -4.76
CA ASN A 52 6.63 -22.45 -4.29
C ASN A 52 5.21 -22.27 -3.72
N ARG A 53 4.22 -22.47 -4.58
CA ARG A 53 2.79 -22.29 -4.24
C ARG A 53 2.36 -23.15 -3.05
N ALA A 54 2.76 -24.43 -3.01
CA ALA A 54 2.33 -25.34 -1.95
C ALA A 54 2.80 -24.85 -0.57
N ASN A 55 4.10 -24.51 -0.45
CA ASN A 55 4.63 -23.96 0.80
C ASN A 55 4.01 -22.62 1.15
N ALA A 56 3.75 -21.78 0.14
CA ALA A 56 3.13 -20.48 0.35
C ALA A 56 1.72 -20.60 0.93
N PHE A 57 0.86 -21.41 0.32
CA PHE A 57 -0.50 -21.64 0.81
C PHE A 57 -0.50 -22.31 2.18
N ASN A 58 0.34 -23.32 2.40
CA ASN A 58 0.46 -23.97 3.71
C ASN A 58 0.81 -22.98 4.83
N ALA A 59 1.75 -22.05 4.57
CA ALA A 59 2.15 -21.03 5.53
C ALA A 59 1.01 -20.03 5.82
N ILE A 60 0.28 -19.61 4.77
CA ILE A 60 -0.88 -18.72 4.90
C ILE A 60 -2.00 -19.41 5.70
N ASP A 61 -2.38 -20.64 5.32
CA ASP A 61 -3.45 -21.40 5.96
C ASP A 61 -3.15 -21.70 7.43
N HIS A 62 -1.89 -22.02 7.74
CA HIS A 62 -1.45 -22.17 9.12
C HIS A 62 -1.63 -20.86 9.89
N SER A 63 -1.25 -19.73 9.29
CA SER A 63 -1.37 -18.43 9.94
C SER A 63 -2.82 -17.95 10.10
N LEU A 64 -3.74 -18.31 9.19
CA LEU A 64 -5.16 -17.94 9.26
C LEU A 64 -5.90 -18.65 10.40
N LYS A 65 -5.38 -19.77 10.89
CA LYS A 65 -5.92 -20.49 12.07
C LYS A 65 -5.60 -19.78 13.39
N LEU A 66 -4.68 -18.81 13.38
CA LEU A 66 -4.29 -18.07 14.57
C LEU A 66 -5.11 -16.78 14.67
N SER A 67 -5.64 -16.50 15.86
CA SER A 67 -6.33 -15.23 16.11
C SER A 67 -5.37 -14.04 16.07
N ALA A 68 -5.82 -12.93 15.47
CA ALA A 68 -5.10 -11.66 15.56
C ALA A 68 -5.03 -11.20 17.02
N LYS A 69 -3.86 -10.69 17.43
CA LYS A 69 -3.63 -10.16 18.78
C LYS A 69 -4.09 -8.72 18.94
N VAL A 70 -4.13 -7.98 17.83
CA VAL A 70 -4.53 -6.58 17.77
C VAL A 70 -5.57 -6.42 16.67
N ALA A 71 -6.72 -5.84 16.98
CA ALA A 71 -7.68 -5.43 15.96
C ALA A 71 -7.17 -4.18 15.26
N VAL A 72 -7.23 -4.17 13.92
CA VAL A 72 -6.83 -3.04 13.09
C VAL A 72 -8.02 -2.65 12.22
N SER A 73 -8.29 -1.36 12.13
CA SER A 73 -9.21 -0.82 11.14
C SER A 73 -8.45 0.18 10.27
N VAL A 74 -8.64 0.15 8.95
CA VAL A 74 -8.28 1.27 8.07
C VAL A 74 -9.46 1.67 7.21
N ARG A 75 -9.68 2.98 7.10
CA ARG A 75 -10.70 3.57 6.24
C ARG A 75 -10.15 4.78 5.50
N GLN A 76 -10.61 4.98 4.27
CA GLN A 76 -10.40 6.23 3.54
C GLN A 76 -11.15 7.36 4.26
N VAL A 77 -10.51 8.52 4.43
CA VAL A 77 -11.12 9.68 5.11
C VAL A 77 -11.04 10.98 4.32
N LYS A 78 -10.13 11.10 3.37
CA LYS A 78 -10.06 12.26 2.47
C LYS A 78 -9.46 11.88 1.13
N LYS A 79 -10.00 12.44 0.07
CA LYS A 79 -9.42 12.39 -1.26
C LYS A 79 -9.42 13.80 -1.82
N GLU A 80 -8.29 14.47 -1.71
CA GLU A 80 -8.07 15.72 -2.44
C GLU A 80 -7.36 15.40 -3.74
N ASP A 81 -7.44 16.31 -4.72
CA ASP A 81 -6.74 16.12 -5.98
C ASP A 81 -5.24 16.00 -5.72
N GLY A 82 -4.70 14.80 -5.94
CA GLY A 82 -3.30 14.48 -5.71
C GLY A 82 -2.95 13.91 -4.34
N SER A 83 -3.92 13.67 -3.43
CA SER A 83 -3.63 12.99 -2.15
C SER A 83 -4.75 12.04 -1.67
N ILE A 84 -4.35 10.96 -0.99
CA ILE A 84 -5.27 10.07 -0.25
C ILE A 84 -4.89 10.11 1.22
N ALA A 85 -5.88 10.30 2.09
CA ALA A 85 -5.74 10.09 3.52
C ALA A 85 -6.50 8.85 3.97
N VAL A 86 -5.87 8.03 4.82
CA VAL A 86 -6.51 6.92 5.51
C VAL A 86 -6.31 7.02 7.00
N ASN A 87 -7.36 6.74 7.76
CA ASN A 87 -7.27 6.64 9.21
C ASN A 87 -7.13 5.17 9.58
N ALA A 88 -6.10 4.87 10.38
CA ALA A 88 -5.89 3.54 10.91
C ALA A 88 -5.91 3.57 12.44
N CYS A 89 -6.70 2.68 13.04
CA CYS A 89 -6.87 2.58 14.50
C CYS A 89 -6.56 1.16 14.97
N THR A 90 -6.07 1.05 16.21
CA THR A 90 -5.70 -0.23 16.82
C THR A 90 -6.43 -0.44 18.15
N LEU A 91 -6.79 -1.68 18.45
CA LEU A 91 -7.33 -2.10 19.74
C LEU A 91 -6.71 -3.43 20.16
N GLY A 92 -6.14 -3.47 21.37
CA GLY A 92 -5.47 -4.65 21.91
C GLY A 92 -4.21 -4.30 22.68
N LYS A 93 -3.54 -5.32 23.22
CA LYS A 93 -2.25 -5.16 23.91
C LYS A 93 -1.11 -5.38 22.93
N PHE A 94 -0.15 -4.47 22.93
CA PHE A 94 1.08 -4.57 22.15
C PHE A 94 2.22 -3.87 22.90
N GLU A 95 3.43 -4.29 22.59
CA GLU A 95 4.68 -3.72 23.09
C GLU A 95 5.65 -3.62 21.92
N ASN A 96 6.51 -2.61 21.93
CA ASN A 96 7.51 -2.37 20.88
C ASN A 96 6.87 -2.50 19.50
N ALA A 97 5.84 -1.71 19.20
CA ALA A 97 5.05 -1.90 17.99
C ALA A 97 4.91 -0.60 17.20
N ALA A 98 4.75 -0.74 15.89
CA ALA A 98 4.44 0.33 14.98
C ALA A 98 3.15 0.01 14.22
N LEU A 99 2.36 1.04 13.98
CA LEU A 99 1.26 0.99 13.03
C LEU A 99 1.79 1.40 11.67
N CYS A 100 1.70 0.48 10.71
CA CYS A 100 2.18 0.66 9.36
C CYS A 100 1.02 0.66 8.37
N VAL A 101 1.13 1.47 7.33
CA VAL A 101 0.18 1.54 6.22
C VAL A 101 0.94 1.51 4.89
N ALA A 102 0.54 0.60 4.02
CA ALA A 102 0.99 0.50 2.65
C ALA A 102 -0.11 0.97 1.70
N LEU A 103 0.20 1.89 0.79
CA LEU A 103 -0.62 2.15 -0.38
C LEU A 103 -0.20 1.18 -1.49
N VAL A 104 -1.14 0.37 -1.97
CA VAL A 104 -0.87 -0.66 -2.99
C VAL A 104 -1.73 -0.48 -4.22
N GLU A 105 -1.23 -0.94 -5.37
CA GLU A 105 -1.98 -1.02 -6.62
C GLU A 105 -2.08 -2.46 -7.13
N ASN A 106 -3.25 -2.79 -7.67
CA ASN A 106 -3.56 -4.09 -8.27
C ASN A 106 -3.75 -3.99 -9.80
N GLY A 107 -3.60 -5.11 -10.50
CA GLY A 107 -3.86 -5.21 -11.94
C GLY A 107 -2.90 -4.41 -12.81
N ILE A 108 -1.67 -4.16 -12.36
CA ILE A 108 -0.66 -3.50 -13.16
C ILE A 108 -0.18 -4.48 -14.23
N ASN A 109 -0.29 -4.09 -15.50
CA ASN A 109 0.33 -4.80 -16.60
C ASN A 109 1.47 -3.94 -17.15
N ARG A 110 2.70 -4.43 -17.05
CA ARG A 110 3.89 -3.68 -17.45
C ARG A 110 4.74 -4.49 -18.41
N ARG A 111 5.07 -3.88 -19.55
CA ARG A 111 6.12 -4.40 -20.45
C ARG A 111 7.49 -4.12 -19.82
N ILE A 112 8.28 -5.17 -19.66
CA ILE A 112 9.63 -5.08 -19.13
C ILE A 112 10.59 -4.74 -20.27
N THR A 113 11.39 -3.69 -20.08
CA THR A 113 12.25 -3.11 -21.12
C THR A 113 13.71 -3.56 -21.02
N GLY A 114 14.12 -4.23 -19.93
CA GLY A 114 15.49 -4.70 -19.73
C GLY A 114 15.58 -5.86 -18.73
N GLY A 115 16.80 -6.34 -18.47
CA GLY A 115 17.07 -7.51 -17.65
C GLY A 115 16.61 -8.84 -18.27
N GLU A 116 16.65 -9.92 -17.48
CA GLU A 116 16.28 -11.28 -17.91
C GLU A 116 14.82 -11.38 -18.42
N ASN A 117 13.95 -10.50 -17.93
CA ASN A 117 12.54 -10.46 -18.32
C ASN A 117 12.24 -9.53 -19.50
N LYS A 118 13.26 -8.97 -20.18
CA LYS A 118 13.08 -8.06 -21.32
C LYS A 118 12.11 -8.62 -22.36
N GLY A 119 11.17 -7.79 -22.79
CA GLY A 119 10.16 -8.14 -23.81
C GLY A 119 8.89 -8.79 -23.24
N ARG A 120 8.92 -9.31 -22.01
CA ARG A 120 7.75 -9.88 -21.34
C ARG A 120 6.80 -8.78 -20.85
N VAL A 121 5.53 -9.15 -20.71
CA VAL A 121 4.53 -8.35 -19.99
C VAL A 121 4.26 -9.07 -18.69
N LEU A 122 4.50 -8.40 -17.57
CA LEU A 122 4.22 -8.92 -16.24
C LEU A 122 2.93 -8.33 -15.72
N SER A 123 2.09 -9.20 -15.16
CA SER A 123 0.90 -8.83 -14.40
C SER A 123 1.25 -8.84 -12.92
N MET A 124 0.96 -7.75 -12.23
CA MET A 124 1.36 -7.54 -10.84
C MET A 124 0.19 -7.02 -10.02
N ASP A 125 0.02 -7.62 -8.85
CA ASP A 125 -0.98 -7.26 -7.85
C ASP A 125 -0.29 -6.85 -6.55
N ASN A 126 -0.99 -6.05 -5.75
CA ASN A 126 -0.55 -5.52 -4.46
C ASN A 126 0.86 -4.87 -4.51
N VAL A 127 1.19 -4.19 -5.61
CA VAL A 127 2.47 -3.47 -5.72
C VAL A 127 2.44 -2.29 -4.77
N VAL A 128 3.34 -2.30 -3.78
CA VAL A 128 3.48 -1.21 -2.81
C VAL A 128 4.05 0.03 -3.52
N LEU A 129 3.26 1.11 -3.50
CA LEU A 129 3.62 2.40 -4.08
C LEU A 129 4.27 3.33 -3.06
N ASP A 130 3.79 3.29 -1.83
CA ASP A 130 4.38 3.99 -0.70
C ASP A 130 4.05 3.26 0.60
N PHE A 131 4.89 3.46 1.60
CA PHE A 131 4.85 2.74 2.86
C PHE A 131 5.29 3.66 4.00
N LYS A 132 4.45 3.75 5.03
CA LYS A 132 4.67 4.61 6.20
C LYS A 132 4.39 3.84 7.47
N CYS A 133 5.14 4.14 8.52
CA CYS A 133 4.92 3.58 9.85
C CYS A 133 5.06 4.69 10.90
N ILE A 134 4.30 4.56 11.99
CA ILE A 134 4.49 5.34 13.21
C ILE A 134 4.66 4.38 14.39
N GLU A 135 5.60 4.65 15.29
CA GLU A 135 5.70 3.89 16.53
C GLU A 135 4.50 4.17 17.43
N LEU A 136 4.00 3.13 18.08
CA LEU A 136 2.84 3.20 18.95
C LEU A 136 3.29 3.38 20.40
N ALA A 137 2.94 4.53 20.98
CA ALA A 137 3.09 4.79 22.42
C ALA A 137 1.85 4.35 23.24
N GLY A 138 0.82 3.82 22.58
CA GLY A 138 -0.46 3.43 23.18
C GLY A 138 -1.54 3.24 22.11
N LEU A 139 -2.79 3.03 22.53
CA LEU A 139 -3.93 2.97 21.61
C LEU A 139 -4.07 4.32 20.91
N THR A 140 -3.98 4.34 19.59
CA THR A 140 -4.08 5.57 18.81
C THR A 140 -4.72 5.32 17.46
N GLY A 141 -5.47 6.33 16.99
CA GLY A 141 -5.84 6.47 15.60
C GLY A 141 -4.86 7.44 14.94
N HIS A 142 -4.32 7.09 13.79
CA HIS A 142 -3.42 7.96 13.05
C HIS A 142 -3.87 8.11 11.60
N GLU A 143 -3.84 9.35 11.12
CA GLU A 143 -4.11 9.68 9.72
C GLU A 143 -2.82 9.61 8.89
N PHE A 144 -2.82 8.76 7.86
CA PHE A 144 -1.72 8.64 6.92
C PHE A 144 -2.13 9.27 5.58
N SER A 145 -1.37 10.28 5.15
CA SER A 145 -1.56 10.95 3.86
C SER A 145 -0.53 10.47 2.85
N PHE A 146 -0.96 10.16 1.63
CA PHE A 146 -0.11 9.68 0.52
C PHE A 146 -0.23 10.63 -0.68
N ASP A 147 0.92 11.01 -1.24
CA ASP A 147 0.98 11.84 -2.45
C ASP A 147 0.80 10.97 -3.70
N LEU A 148 -0.20 11.30 -4.51
CA LEU A 148 -0.55 10.63 -5.75
C LEU A 148 0.01 11.30 -7.00
N LYS A 149 0.90 12.30 -6.90
CA LYS A 149 1.56 12.87 -8.08
C LYS A 149 2.38 11.83 -8.84
N LYS A 150 2.89 10.80 -8.16
CA LYS A 150 3.51 9.60 -8.76
C LYS A 150 2.49 8.61 -9.34
N ALA A 151 1.20 8.80 -9.08
CA ALA A 151 0.07 7.98 -9.52
C ALA A 151 -0.58 8.47 -10.82
N THR A 152 0.07 9.35 -11.57
CA THR A 152 -0.51 10.02 -12.72
C THR A 152 -0.64 9.06 -13.91
N GLY A 153 -1.88 8.70 -14.22
CA GLY A 153 -2.28 7.97 -15.41
C GLY A 153 -3.76 8.22 -15.72
N LYS A 154 -4.12 8.37 -16.99
CA LYS A 154 -5.51 8.66 -17.45
C LYS A 154 -6.52 7.54 -17.14
N LYS A 155 -6.08 6.42 -16.55
CA LYS A 155 -6.91 5.27 -16.21
C LYS A 155 -7.07 5.20 -14.69
N GLN A 156 -8.29 4.96 -14.23
CA GLN A 156 -8.60 4.79 -12.81
C GLN A 156 -7.73 3.66 -12.23
N ARG A 157 -6.83 4.00 -11.31
CA ARG A 157 -5.92 3.04 -10.66
C ARG A 157 -6.68 2.17 -9.67
N ASN A 158 -6.35 0.90 -9.59
CA ASN A 158 -6.96 -0.05 -8.66
C ASN A 158 -6.21 -0.02 -7.32
N LEU A 159 -6.47 1.01 -6.52
CA LEU A 159 -5.74 1.28 -5.27
C LEU A 159 -6.40 0.65 -4.05
N SER A 160 -5.58 0.24 -3.09
CA SER A 160 -6.00 -0.18 -1.75
C SER A 160 -5.00 0.30 -0.71
N ALA A 161 -5.46 0.48 0.53
CA ALA A 161 -4.59 0.70 1.67
C ALA A 161 -4.59 -0.56 2.54
N VAL A 162 -3.41 -1.03 2.92
CA VAL A 162 -3.22 -2.17 3.84
C VAL A 162 -2.59 -1.62 5.11
N ALA A 163 -3.32 -1.68 6.22
CA ALA A 163 -2.83 -1.29 7.53
C ALA A 163 -2.55 -2.51 8.40
N PHE A 164 -1.46 -2.48 9.16
CA PHE A 164 -1.13 -3.55 10.08
C PHE A 164 -0.29 -3.04 11.25
N VAL A 165 -0.41 -3.73 12.38
CA VAL A 165 0.45 -3.50 13.55
C VAL A 165 1.57 -4.52 13.52
N GLN A 166 2.81 -4.03 13.58
CA GLN A 166 4.01 -4.85 13.56
C GLN A 166 4.89 -4.54 14.75
N ARG A 167 5.40 -5.58 15.40
CA ARG A 167 6.46 -5.46 16.40
C ARG A 167 7.75 -4.93 15.77
N THR A 168 8.32 -3.88 16.33
CA THR A 168 9.58 -3.27 15.91
C THR A 168 10.80 -4.06 16.36
N ASP A 169 10.68 -4.89 17.40
CA ASP A 169 11.78 -5.72 17.91
C ASP A 169 11.98 -7.03 17.13
N ASN A 170 10.90 -7.70 16.72
CA ASN A 170 10.98 -9.01 16.07
C ASN A 170 10.24 -9.10 14.72
N MET A 171 9.62 -8.02 14.24
CA MET A 171 8.88 -7.96 12.97
C MET A 171 7.59 -8.78 12.89
N ASP A 172 7.11 -9.38 13.99
CA ASP A 172 5.82 -10.08 14.02
C ASP A 172 4.68 -9.12 13.68
N VAL A 173 3.78 -9.55 12.78
CA VAL A 173 2.52 -8.85 12.52
C VAL A 173 1.48 -9.31 13.54
N LEU A 174 0.89 -8.37 14.26
CA LEU A 174 -0.06 -8.62 15.35
C LEU A 174 -1.52 -8.56 14.89
N GLY A 175 -1.78 -7.88 13.78
CA GLY A 175 -3.09 -7.74 13.15
C GLY A 175 -3.00 -6.88 11.90
N ALA A 176 -3.93 -7.06 10.98
CA ALA A 176 -3.96 -6.34 9.71
C ALA A 176 -5.41 -6.18 9.22
N GLN A 177 -5.64 -5.14 8.42
CA GLN A 177 -6.86 -4.92 7.67
C GLN A 177 -6.53 -4.17 6.37
N ALA A 178 -7.35 -4.34 5.35
CA ALA A 178 -7.22 -3.61 4.10
C ALA A 178 -8.54 -2.96 3.69
N THR A 179 -8.44 -1.84 2.98
CA THR A 179 -9.59 -1.13 2.41
C THR A 179 -9.30 -0.68 0.99
N ARG A 180 -10.33 -0.71 0.14
CA ARG A 180 -10.23 -0.21 -1.24
C ARG A 180 -10.27 1.31 -1.21
N ILE A 181 -9.47 1.94 -2.07
CA ILE A 181 -9.53 3.39 -2.24
C ILE A 181 -10.41 3.73 -3.44
N HIS A 182 -11.43 4.54 -3.20
CA HIS A 182 -12.38 4.99 -4.20
C HIS A 182 -12.06 6.39 -4.69
N TRP A 183 -12.21 6.61 -6.00
CA TRP A 183 -12.06 7.93 -6.60
C TRP A 183 -13.39 8.66 -6.53
N GLN A 184 -13.48 9.74 -5.75
CA GLN A 184 -14.55 10.73 -5.92
C GLN A 184 -14.25 11.50 -7.22
N THR A 185 -15.17 11.44 -8.18
CA THR A 185 -15.19 12.35 -9.32
C THR A 185 -15.76 13.66 -8.81
N ARG A 186 -15.15 14.81 -9.12
CA ARG A 186 -15.85 16.09 -8.93
C ARG A 186 -17.10 16.03 -9.81
N GLU A 187 -18.29 16.15 -9.23
CA GLU A 187 -19.44 16.60 -10.00
C GLU A 187 -19.09 18.00 -10.50
N GLU A 188 -19.12 18.23 -11.81
CA GLU A 188 -19.04 19.58 -12.36
C GLU A 188 -20.24 20.35 -11.79
N GLU A 189 -19.96 21.41 -11.02
CA GLU A 189 -20.98 22.39 -10.65
C GLU A 189 -21.61 22.90 -11.96
N ASN A 190 -22.86 22.51 -12.18
CA ASN A 190 -23.66 22.98 -13.29
C ASN A 190 -23.85 24.50 -13.09
N PRO A 191 -23.30 25.38 -13.94
CA PRO A 191 -23.50 26.80 -13.75
C PRO A 191 -25.00 27.10 -13.90
N GLU A 192 -25.58 27.77 -12.89
CA GLU A 192 -26.96 28.25 -12.93
C GLU A 192 -27.21 29.03 -14.23
N PRO A 193 -28.39 28.87 -14.86
CA PRO A 193 -28.71 29.62 -16.07
C PRO A 193 -28.77 31.11 -15.75
N ASP A 194 -27.88 31.85 -16.41
CA ASP A 194 -27.73 33.31 -16.38
C ASP A 194 -29.09 34.00 -16.63
N THR A 195 -29.76 34.45 -15.56
CA THR A 195 -30.98 35.25 -15.66
C THR A 195 -30.64 36.63 -16.22
N LYS A 196 -30.87 36.83 -17.52
CA LYS A 196 -30.85 38.17 -18.13
C LYS A 196 -31.92 39.05 -17.47
N PRO A 197 -31.60 40.31 -17.10
CA PRO A 197 -32.62 41.25 -16.68
C PRO A 197 -33.49 41.68 -17.88
N GLU A 198 -34.81 41.59 -17.70
CA GLU A 198 -35.81 42.17 -18.61
C GLU A 198 -35.58 43.69 -18.73
N ARG A 199 -35.50 44.18 -19.97
CA ARG A 199 -35.55 45.62 -20.24
C ARG A 199 -37.00 46.06 -20.10
N ILE A 200 -37.27 46.89 -19.10
CA ILE A 200 -38.50 47.69 -19.01
C ILE A 200 -38.43 48.71 -20.16
N ALA A 201 -39.41 48.66 -21.05
CA ALA A 201 -39.66 49.70 -22.03
C ALA A 201 -40.47 50.80 -21.36
N ASP A 202 -39.91 52.01 -21.28
CA ASP A 202 -40.68 53.22 -20.98
C ASP A 202 -41.10 53.88 -22.31
N ASP A 203 -42.40 54.13 -22.41
CA ASP A 203 -43.08 54.88 -23.47
C ASP A 203 -42.61 56.35 -23.50
N THR A 204 -42.39 56.89 -24.71
CA THR A 204 -42.77 58.27 -25.11
C THR A 204 -42.73 58.44 -26.62
#